data_AF-A0A497P441-F1
#
_entry.id   AF-A0A497P441-F1
#
_cell.length_a   1.000
_cell.length_b   1.000
_cell.length_c   1.000
_cell.angle_alpha   90.00
_cell.angle_beta   90.00
_cell.angle_gamma   90.00
#
_symmetry.space_group_name_H-M   'P 1'
#
loop_
_entity.id
_entity.type
_entity.pdbx_description
1 polymer ?
#
loop_
_entity_poly.entity_id
_entity_poly.type
_entity_poly.pdbx_seq_one_letter_code
_entity_poly.pdbx_strand_id
1 'polypeptide(L)'
;MKTRFSFDKIEQRITSDEKLFFTIISYVVILTIFINLSSFQSPALGLLASAIYFLINGIFLGHAFFGKEALFFRLMFGLLLLIMLLGLIGWLAIVIYNLDVTWFTLVLLVVATLSSGINRRMRNKHGT
;
A
#
# COMPACT_ATOMS: atom_id res chain seq x y z
N MET A 1 -16.80 16.72 13.21
CA MET A 1 -15.48 17.23 13.69
C MET A 1 -14.62 16.16 14.38
N LYS A 2 -15.19 15.20 15.12
CA LYS A 2 -14.46 14.15 15.87
C LYS A 2 -13.77 13.08 15.00
N THR A 3 -14.30 12.78 13.81
CA THR A 3 -13.77 11.75 12.89
C THR A 3 -12.46 12.14 12.20
N ARG A 4 -12.30 13.41 11.82
CA ARG A 4 -11.06 13.92 11.18
C ARG A 4 -9.83 13.72 12.07
N PHE A 5 -9.94 14.13 13.34
CA PHE A 5 -8.87 13.98 14.33
C PHE A 5 -8.42 12.52 14.57
N SER A 6 -9.31 11.55 14.43
CA SER A 6 -8.94 10.14 14.60
C SER A 6 -8.18 9.61 13.39
N PHE A 7 -8.57 10.02 12.19
CA PHE A 7 -7.94 9.57 10.96
C PHE A 7 -6.56 10.21 10.78
N ASP A 8 -6.40 11.50 11.09
CA ASP A 8 -5.09 12.17 11.10
C ASP A 8 -4.08 11.44 11.98
N LYS A 9 -4.50 10.95 13.16
CA LYS A 9 -3.64 10.18 14.07
C LYS A 9 -3.25 8.81 13.53
N ILE A 10 -4.19 8.11 12.89
CA ILE A 10 -3.93 6.80 12.27
C ILE A 10 -2.95 6.98 11.11
N GLU A 11 -3.21 7.96 10.26
CA GLU A 11 -2.34 8.26 9.14
C GLU A 11 -0.95 8.64 9.62
N GLN A 12 -0.83 9.54 10.61
CA GLN A 12 0.46 9.92 11.18
C GLN A 12 1.23 8.72 11.75
N ARG A 13 0.54 7.78 12.41
CA ARG A 13 1.17 6.53 12.89
C ARG A 13 1.66 5.68 11.72
N ILE A 14 0.85 5.52 10.67
CA ILE A 14 1.22 4.77 9.48
C ILE A 14 2.43 5.42 8.82
N THR A 15 2.40 6.73 8.57
CA THR A 15 3.46 7.45 7.87
C THR A 15 4.76 7.55 8.66
N SER A 16 4.67 7.59 10.00
CA SER A 16 5.85 7.68 10.86
C SER A 16 6.70 6.41 10.82
N ASP A 17 6.14 5.26 10.40
CA ASP A 17 6.73 3.90 10.28
C ASP A 17 8.19 3.73 10.80
N GLU A 18 8.46 4.06 12.06
CA GLU A 18 9.85 4.22 12.54
C GLU A 18 10.60 2.88 12.61
N LYS A 19 9.86 1.76 12.65
CA LYS A 19 10.40 0.41 12.79
C LYS A 19 9.95 -0.55 11.67
N LEU A 20 9.51 -0.03 10.52
CA LEU A 20 8.95 -0.85 9.43
C LEU A 20 7.74 -1.69 9.86
N PHE A 21 7.05 -1.30 10.94
CA PHE A 21 5.94 -2.06 11.50
C PHE A 21 4.76 -2.13 10.52
N PHE A 22 4.41 -1.01 9.89
CA PHE A 22 3.33 -0.99 8.89
C PHE A 22 3.76 -1.65 7.58
N THR A 23 5.04 -1.58 7.25
CA THR A 23 5.62 -2.34 6.13
C THR A 23 5.50 -3.86 6.38
N ILE A 24 5.81 -4.34 7.58
CA ILE A 24 5.64 -5.76 7.97
C ILE A 24 4.16 -6.16 7.92
N ILE A 25 3.26 -5.32 8.44
CA ILE A 25 1.82 -5.57 8.34
C ILE A 25 1.41 -5.70 6.87
N SER A 26 1.88 -4.82 5.99
CA SER A 26 1.61 -4.93 4.56
C SER A 26 2.07 -6.27 3.99
N TYR A 27 3.24 -6.78 4.37
CA TYR A 27 3.69 -8.10 3.92
C TYR A 27 2.85 -9.25 4.46
N VAL A 28 2.44 -9.20 5.73
CA VAL A 28 1.53 -10.20 6.32
C VAL A 28 0.18 -10.19 5.59
N VAL A 29 -0.32 -9.01 5.20
CA VAL A 29 -1.56 -8.87 4.44
C VAL A 29 -1.40 -9.44 3.02
N ILE A 30 -0.27 -9.20 2.34
CA ILE A 30 0.02 -9.82 1.03
C ILE A 30 0.06 -11.34 1.15
N LEU A 31 0.70 -11.88 2.19
CA LEU A 31 0.71 -13.32 2.45
C LEU A 31 -0.72 -13.86 2.66
N THR A 32 -1.56 -13.10 3.36
CA THR A 32 -2.98 -13.43 3.54
C THR A 32 -3.73 -13.45 2.20
N ILE A 33 -3.48 -12.48 1.31
CA ILE A 33 -4.05 -12.45 -0.04
C ILE A 33 -3.61 -13.68 -0.83
N PHE A 34 -2.32 -14.03 -0.77
CA PHE A 34 -1.77 -15.20 -1.46
C PHE A 34 -2.42 -16.51 -1.00
N ILE A 35 -2.50 -16.72 0.32
CA ILE A 35 -3.16 -17.89 0.91
C ILE A 35 -4.65 -17.93 0.54
N ASN A 36 -5.32 -16.79 0.55
CA ASN A 36 -6.72 -16.71 0.15
C ASN A 36 -6.91 -17.09 -1.32
N LEU A 37 -6.07 -16.60 -2.23
CA LEU A 37 -6.14 -16.95 -3.65
C LEU A 37 -5.80 -18.42 -3.91
N SER A 38 -4.85 -18.98 -3.17
CA SER A 38 -4.35 -20.35 -3.39
C SER A 38 -5.22 -21.44 -2.76
N SER A 39 -5.87 -21.17 -1.63
CA SER A 39 -6.52 -22.21 -0.82
C SER A 39 -7.98 -21.95 -0.49
N PHE A 40 -8.33 -20.74 -0.01
CA PHE A 40 -9.66 -20.48 0.54
C PHE A 40 -10.67 -19.94 -0.47
N GLN A 41 -10.18 -19.19 -1.46
CA GLN A 41 -10.95 -18.49 -2.50
C GLN A 41 -12.13 -17.67 -1.93
N SER A 42 -12.01 -17.19 -0.69
CA SER A 42 -13.08 -16.46 -0.01
C SER A 42 -13.11 -15.00 -0.49
N PRO A 43 -14.23 -14.53 -1.06
CA PRO A 43 -14.34 -13.14 -1.51
C PRO A 43 -14.24 -12.15 -0.34
N ALA A 44 -14.84 -12.49 0.81
CA ALA A 44 -14.86 -11.61 1.98
C ALA A 44 -13.45 -11.38 2.56
N LEU A 45 -12.68 -12.45 2.73
CA LEU A 45 -11.28 -12.36 3.22
C LEU A 45 -10.39 -11.64 2.21
N GLY A 46 -10.55 -11.93 0.92
CA GLY A 46 -9.79 -11.28 -0.15
C GLY A 46 -10.04 -9.77 -0.20
N LEU A 47 -11.31 -9.34 -0.08
CA LEU A 47 -11.68 -7.94 -0.05
C LEU A 47 -11.12 -7.22 1.18
N LEU A 48 -11.24 -7.80 2.37
CA LEU A 48 -10.72 -7.20 3.60
C LEU A 48 -9.20 -7.06 3.56
N ALA A 49 -8.49 -8.12 3.16
CA ALA A 49 -7.04 -8.07 3.04
C ALA A 49 -6.59 -7.05 1.99
N SER A 50 -7.24 -7.01 0.83
CA SER A 50 -6.94 -6.03 -0.21
C SER A 50 -7.20 -4.61 0.27
N ALA A 51 -8.30 -4.35 0.96
CA ALA A 51 -8.60 -3.02 1.51
C ALA A 51 -7.52 -2.53 2.47
N ILE A 52 -7.03 -3.41 3.36
CA ILE A 52 -5.93 -3.08 4.28
C ILE A 52 -4.64 -2.79 3.49
N TYR A 53 -4.33 -3.61 2.49
CA TYR A 53 -3.16 -3.41 1.62
C TYR A 53 -3.22 -2.05 0.91
N PHE A 54 -4.35 -1.72 0.30
CA PHE A 54 -4.56 -0.45 -0.39
C PHE A 54 -4.45 0.73 0.57
N LEU A 55 -5.02 0.62 1.77
CA LEU A 55 -4.97 1.67 2.78
C LEU A 55 -3.54 1.99 3.21
N ILE A 56 -2.75 0.98 3.59
CA ILE A 56 -1.39 1.19 4.09
C ILE A 56 -0.48 1.75 2.98
N ASN A 57 -0.45 1.08 1.83
CA ASN A 57 0.45 1.47 0.74
C ASN A 57 0.00 2.77 0.06
N GLY A 58 -1.30 3.02 0.02
CA GLY A 58 -1.86 4.28 -0.48
C GLY A 58 -1.48 5.45 0.42
N ILE A 59 -1.54 5.28 1.75
CA ILE A 59 -1.07 6.28 2.71
C ILE A 59 0.43 6.54 2.56
N PHE A 60 1.25 5.50 2.36
CA PHE A 60 2.69 5.67 2.12
C PHE A 60 2.97 6.54 0.89
N LEU A 61 2.36 6.24 -0.25
CA LEU A 61 2.55 7.03 -1.47
C LEU A 61 1.94 8.43 -1.35
N GLY A 62 0.75 8.52 -0.75
CA GLY A 62 0.08 9.79 -0.47
C GLY A 62 0.97 10.71 0.34
N HIS A 63 1.51 10.23 1.46
CA HIS A 63 2.42 11.00 2.29
C HIS A 63 3.70 11.40 1.57
N ALA A 64 4.30 10.48 0.81
CA ALA A 64 5.55 10.73 0.12
C ALA A 64 5.45 11.84 -0.94
N PHE A 65 4.34 11.88 -1.69
CA PHE A 65 4.17 12.83 -2.80
C PHE A 65 3.32 14.04 -2.47
N PHE A 66 2.35 13.90 -1.56
CA PHE A 66 1.33 14.90 -1.24
C PHE A 66 1.28 15.23 0.26
N GLY A 67 2.38 15.07 0.99
CA GLY A 67 2.46 15.29 2.43
C GLY A 67 1.98 16.68 2.92
N LYS A 68 2.04 17.70 2.05
CA LYS A 68 1.61 19.09 2.31
C LYS A 68 0.13 19.35 2.03
N GLU A 69 -0.54 18.44 1.33
CA GLU A 69 -1.95 18.59 0.95
C GLU A 69 -2.88 18.16 2.09
N ALA A 70 -4.17 18.53 1.98
CA ALA A 70 -5.16 18.07 2.93
C ALA A 70 -5.31 16.53 2.87
N LEU A 71 -5.60 15.92 4.02
CA LEU A 71 -5.74 14.47 4.23
C LEU A 71 -6.50 13.77 3.09
N PHE A 72 -7.67 14.30 2.72
CA PHE A 72 -8.51 13.69 1.68
C PHE A 72 -7.79 13.61 0.33
N PHE A 73 -7.14 14.70 -0.09
CA PHE A 73 -6.36 14.73 -1.33
C PHE A 73 -5.18 13.78 -1.25
N ARG A 74 -4.47 13.79 -0.12
CA ARG A 74 -3.34 12.90 0.12
C ARG A 74 -3.70 11.43 -0.02
N LEU A 75 -4.80 11.01 0.60
CA LEU A 75 -5.30 9.63 0.51
C LEU A 75 -5.77 9.30 -0.91
N MET A 76 -6.59 10.18 -1.52
CA MET A 76 -7.16 9.96 -2.84
C MET A 76 -6.06 9.82 -3.91
N PHE A 77 -5.12 10.75 -3.95
CA PHE A 77 -4.01 10.68 -4.90
C PHE A 77 -2.99 9.60 -4.56
N GLY A 78 -2.78 9.30 -3.28
CA GLY A 78 -1.96 8.16 -2.84
C GLY A 78 -2.52 6.83 -3.34
N LEU A 79 -3.84 6.62 -3.22
CA LEU A 79 -4.51 5.44 -3.79
C LEU A 79 -4.45 5.41 -5.32
N LEU A 80 -4.63 6.55 -5.98
CA LEU A 80 -4.56 6.64 -7.43
C LEU A 80 -3.15 6.30 -7.95
N LEU A 81 -2.10 6.81 -7.29
CA LEU A 81 -0.71 6.42 -7.58
C LEU A 81 -0.48 4.93 -7.34
N LEU A 82 -1.03 4.37 -6.26
CA LEU A 82 -0.90 2.95 -5.97
C LEU A 82 -1.54 2.08 -7.07
N ILE A 83 -2.76 2.43 -7.51
CA ILE A 83 -3.44 1.74 -8.62
C ILE A 83 -2.63 1.86 -9.90
N MET A 84 -2.11 3.05 -10.20
CA MET A 84 -1.27 3.27 -11.39
C MET A 84 0.00 2.40 -11.34
N LEU A 85 0.66 2.32 -10.18
CA LEU A 85 1.87 1.51 -9.99
C LEU A 85 1.57 0.00 -10.11
N LEU A 86 0.47 -0.46 -9.50
CA LEU A 86 -0.03 -1.83 -9.65
C LEU A 86 -0.34 -2.17 -11.10
N GLY A 87 -1.02 -1.26 -11.81
CA GLY A 87 -1.36 -1.43 -13.22
C GLY A 87 -0.11 -1.52 -14.08
N LEU A 88 0.87 -0.65 -13.86
CA LEU A 88 2.11 -0.63 -14.64
C LEU A 88 2.98 -1.88 -14.39
N ILE A 89 3.20 -2.23 -13.11
CA ILE A 89 4.04 -3.39 -12.75
C ILE A 89 3.30 -4.70 -13.08
N GLY A 90 1.99 -4.74 -12.86
CA GLY A 90 1.14 -5.88 -13.22
C GLY A 90 1.08 -6.11 -14.72
N TRP A 91 0.97 -5.05 -15.52
CA TRP A 91 1.06 -5.12 -16.98
C TRP A 91 2.39 -5.71 -17.44
N LEU A 92 3.51 -5.22 -16.90
CA LEU A 92 4.83 -5.76 -17.19
C LEU A 92 4.92 -7.26 -16.83
N ALA A 93 4.37 -7.67 -15.69
CA ALA A 93 4.35 -9.08 -15.29
C ALA A 93 3.51 -9.95 -16.24
N ILE A 94 2.36 -9.45 -16.71
CA ILE A 94 1.53 -10.15 -17.72
C ILE A 94 2.31 -10.38 -19.00
N VAL A 95 2.97 -9.33 -19.51
CA VAL A 95 3.68 -9.37 -20.80
C VAL A 95 4.86 -10.36 -20.77
N ILE A 96 5.56 -10.47 -19.64
CA ILE A 96 6.79 -11.27 -19.56
C ILE A 96 6.50 -12.72 -19.13
N TYR A 97 5.64 -12.91 -18.13
CA TYR A 97 5.60 -14.17 -17.37
C TYR A 97 4.27 -14.92 -17.43
N ASN A 98 3.23 -14.34 -18.05
CA ASN A 98 1.85 -14.81 -17.99
C ASN A 98 1.34 -14.83 -16.54
N LEU A 99 0.35 -14.00 -16.23
CA LEU A 99 0.05 -13.66 -14.84
C LEU A 99 -0.58 -14.83 -14.08
N ASP A 100 0.22 -15.48 -13.25
CA ASP A 100 -0.20 -16.52 -12.29
C ASP A 100 -0.21 -15.94 -10.85
N VAL A 101 -0.83 -16.65 -9.90
CA VAL A 101 -0.97 -16.25 -8.49
C VAL A 101 0.38 -15.89 -7.86
N THR A 102 1.44 -16.63 -8.20
CA THR A 102 2.81 -16.34 -7.74
C THR A 102 3.33 -15.01 -8.28
N TRP A 103 3.13 -14.73 -9.57
CA TRP A 103 3.57 -13.48 -10.19
C TRP A 103 2.76 -12.28 -9.69
N PHE A 104 1.45 -12.45 -9.50
CA PHE A 104 0.61 -11.44 -8.89
C PHE A 104 1.09 -11.06 -7.46
N THR A 105 1.44 -12.06 -6.66
CA THR A 105 1.98 -11.84 -5.31
C THR A 105 3.32 -11.10 -5.35
N LEU A 106 4.17 -11.44 -6.32
CA LEU A 106 5.44 -10.73 -6.53
C LEU A 106 5.22 -9.26 -6.91
N VAL A 107 4.24 -8.96 -7.77
CA VAL A 107 3.84 -7.58 -8.10
C VAL A 107 3.44 -6.81 -6.85
N LEU A 108 2.61 -7.40 -5.97
CA LEU A 108 2.22 -6.77 -4.70
C LEU A 108 3.43 -6.49 -3.79
N LEU A 109 4.37 -7.43 -3.70
CA LEU A 109 5.59 -7.26 -2.91
C LEU A 109 6.47 -6.12 -3.46
N VAL A 110 6.66 -6.06 -4.78
CA VAL A 110 7.44 -5.00 -5.44
C VAL A 110 6.77 -3.64 -5.22
N VAL A 111 5.45 -3.56 -5.40
CA VAL A 111 4.71 -2.31 -5.17
C VAL A 111 4.80 -1.87 -3.70
N ALA A 112 4.65 -2.79 -2.75
CA ALA A 112 4.73 -2.47 -1.32
C ALA A 112 6.13 -2.01 -0.89
N THR A 113 7.17 -2.72 -1.35
CA THR A 113 8.58 -2.34 -1.10
C THR A 113 8.88 -0.95 -1.66
N LEU A 114 8.43 -0.65 -2.89
CA LEU A 114 8.59 0.66 -3.50
C LEU A 114 7.82 1.74 -2.72
N SER A 115 6.58 1.49 -2.34
CA SER A 115 5.74 2.44 -1.60
C SER A 115 6.36 2.81 -0.25
N SER A 116 6.77 1.81 0.52
CA SER A 116 7.47 2.00 1.80
C SER A 116 8.82 2.69 1.62
N GLY A 117 9.62 2.25 0.64
CA GLY A 117 10.94 2.81 0.35
C GLY A 117 10.88 4.29 -0.07
N ILE A 118 9.91 4.66 -0.93
CA ILE A 118 9.69 6.04 -1.36
C ILE A 118 9.25 6.90 -0.18
N ASN A 119 8.30 6.42 0.64
CA ASN A 119 7.84 7.12 1.84
C ASN A 119 9.01 7.42 2.80
N ARG A 120 9.83 6.42 3.09
CA ARG A 120 11.01 6.57 3.96
C ARG A 120 12.03 7.55 3.37
N ARG A 121 12.32 7.46 2.07
CA ARG A 121 13.27 8.36 1.39
C ARG A 121 12.78 9.81 1.42
N MET A 122 11.50 10.04 1.15
CA MET A 122 10.92 11.38 1.12
C MET A 122 10.83 11.99 2.52
N ARG A 123 10.51 11.19 3.54
CA ARG A 123 10.56 11.64 4.93
C ARG A 123 11.95 12.11 5.35
N ASN A 124 13.00 11.32 5.04
CA ASN A 124 14.38 11.70 5.35
C ASN A 124 14.83 13.00 4.64
N LYS A 125 14.28 13.29 3.46
CA LYS A 125 14.56 14.54 2.73
C LYS A 125 13.84 15.76 3.31
N HIS A 126 12.66 15.57 3.90
CA HIS A 126 11.83 16.67 4.39
C HIS A 126 12.06 17.02 5.86
N GLY A 127 12.92 16.29 6.58
CA GLY A 127 13.41 16.69 7.91
C GLY A 127 12.29 17.01 8.90
N THR A 128 11.24 16.19 8.92
CA THR A 128 10.20 16.16 9.96
C THR A 128 10.38 14.93 10.83
#